data_AF-A0A7S1MV07-F1
#
_entry.id   AF-A0A7S1MV07-F1
#
_cell.length_a   1.000
_cell.length_b   1.000
_cell.length_c   1.000
_cell.angle_alpha   90.00
_cell.angle_beta   90.00
_cell.angle_gamma   90.00
#
_symmetry.space_group_name_H-M   'P 1'
#
loop_
_entity.id
_entity.type
_entity.pdbx_description
1 polymer ?
#
loop_
_entity_poly.entity_id
_entity_poly.type
_entity_poly.pdbx_seq_one_letter_code
_entity_poly.pdbx_strand_id
1 'polypeptide(L)'
;ESEEEGQWEEEEGDGGGGVKSSSVPVVATPVANPAPNAAPEGLVGFAVPTSPQFFGAGGVVRLRCTYDKCRKPTESASFYPIDRNTTGGGRDWNPLEGAILCQTCYATYRDTGTLARPDGPSSQQKQQAPNSTNSRCMYAGCNRPSESLHFYQIDEMTKGGGKDWKCLEGCVLCKACYSRYRDRGTLERSFYNNKRFQETHRTCSNTSCERPRESVCFVRVEPSQPGCGRDWEPLQGRLLCWRCYTRFKTSGTLEPTEAEKAKDEAEAAKIAGEPKAQRCSYAECDKQDGGELHRIDHLTQAGGRDWSALTGSFLCEACYQRYKLRGRLERTKKQPDANA
;
A
#
# COMPACT_ATOMS: atom_id res chain seq x y z
N GLU A 1 2.30 66.30 11.85
CA GLU A 1 1.97 65.42 10.71
C GLU A 1 3.06 65.62 9.69
N SER A 2 3.94 64.64 9.57
CA SER A 2 5.11 64.65 8.69
C SER A 2 5.06 63.34 7.94
N GLU A 3 4.67 63.44 6.67
CA GLU A 3 4.65 62.35 5.70
C GLU A 3 6.06 62.18 5.14
N GLU A 4 6.65 61.01 5.33
CA GLU A 4 7.92 60.60 4.75
C GLU A 4 7.63 59.49 3.74
N GLU A 5 7.68 59.83 2.45
CA GLU A 5 7.57 58.89 1.34
C GLU A 5 8.91 58.17 1.13
N GLY A 6 8.93 56.86 1.39
CA GLY A 6 10.08 55.98 1.15
C GLY A 6 10.00 55.36 -0.24
N GLN A 7 10.90 55.83 -1.11
CA GLN A 7 11.18 55.36 -2.45
C GLN A 7 12.04 54.07 -2.38
N TRP A 8 11.61 52.98 -3.01
CA TRP A 8 12.39 51.75 -3.13
C TRP A 8 12.85 51.57 -4.58
N GLU A 9 14.16 51.50 -4.77
CA GLU A 9 14.84 51.21 -6.04
C GLU A 9 14.79 49.70 -6.34
N GLU A 10 14.47 49.36 -7.58
CA GLU A 10 14.58 48.01 -8.14
C GLU A 10 16.04 47.78 -8.57
N GLU A 11 16.73 46.83 -7.93
CA GLU A 11 18.01 46.31 -8.43
C GLU A 11 17.77 45.15 -9.39
N GLU A 12 18.08 45.35 -10.67
CA GLU A 12 18.17 44.30 -11.68
C GLU A 12 19.42 43.44 -11.45
N GLY A 13 19.22 42.15 -11.21
CA GLY A 13 20.28 41.15 -11.09
C GLY A 13 20.62 40.52 -12.44
N ASP A 14 21.73 40.94 -13.05
CA ASP A 14 22.44 40.21 -14.12
C ASP A 14 23.61 39.43 -13.49
N GLY A 15 23.74 38.15 -13.85
CA GLY A 15 24.72 37.28 -13.20
C GLY A 15 24.81 35.89 -13.82
N GLY A 16 25.13 35.85 -15.12
CA GLY A 16 25.50 34.62 -15.82
C GLY A 16 26.75 33.94 -15.23
N GLY A 17 26.69 32.62 -15.05
CA GLY A 17 27.80 31.81 -14.55
C GLY A 17 27.79 30.41 -15.16
N GLY A 18 28.21 30.31 -16.43
CA GLY A 18 28.48 29.04 -17.09
C GLY A 18 29.78 28.42 -16.55
N VAL A 19 29.69 27.21 -15.99
CA VAL A 19 30.85 26.38 -15.65
C VAL A 19 30.92 25.15 -16.55
N LYS A 20 32.08 25.06 -17.20
CA LYS A 20 32.52 24.07 -18.17
C LYS A 20 32.59 22.68 -17.56
N SER A 21 31.99 21.71 -18.25
CA SER A 21 32.20 20.29 -18.00
C SER A 21 33.59 19.87 -18.48
N SER A 22 34.50 19.59 -17.55
CA SER A 22 35.77 18.91 -17.82
C SER A 22 35.53 17.40 -17.85
N SER A 23 35.57 16.84 -19.05
CA SER A 23 35.64 15.41 -19.34
C SER A 23 37.02 14.87 -18.96
N VAL A 24 37.07 13.97 -17.97
CA VAL A 24 38.26 13.18 -17.62
C VAL A 24 38.20 11.87 -18.42
N PRO A 25 39.28 11.43 -19.10
CA PRO A 25 39.32 10.15 -19.79
C PRO A 25 39.43 8.99 -18.80
N VAL A 26 38.47 8.06 -18.87
CA VAL A 26 38.53 6.76 -18.15
C VAL A 26 39.50 5.85 -18.89
N VAL A 27 40.66 5.61 -18.28
CA VAL A 27 41.63 4.60 -18.71
C VAL A 27 41.06 3.22 -18.37
N ALA A 28 40.68 2.45 -19.39
CA ALA A 28 40.26 1.07 -19.25
C ALA A 28 41.48 0.18 -19.00
N THR A 29 41.61 -0.36 -17.78
CA THR A 29 42.50 -1.48 -17.48
C THR A 29 41.79 -2.80 -17.85
N PRO A 30 42.45 -3.71 -18.60
CA PRO A 30 41.90 -5.04 -18.84
C PRO A 30 42.01 -5.88 -17.56
N VAL A 31 40.86 -6.20 -16.96
CA VAL A 31 40.76 -7.21 -15.91
C VAL A 31 40.94 -8.57 -16.55
N ALA A 32 42.06 -9.22 -16.24
CA ALA A 32 42.31 -10.61 -16.60
C ALA A 32 41.29 -11.52 -15.90
N ASN A 33 40.58 -12.32 -16.69
CA ASN A 33 39.71 -13.39 -16.21
C ASN A 33 40.56 -14.43 -15.44
N PRO A 34 40.29 -14.72 -14.17
CA PRO A 34 40.80 -15.94 -13.55
C PRO A 34 40.07 -17.15 -14.15
N ALA A 35 40.86 -18.17 -14.49
CA ALA A 35 40.41 -19.47 -14.96
C ALA A 35 39.32 -20.07 -14.02
N PRO A 36 38.35 -20.82 -14.56
CA PRO A 36 37.39 -21.55 -13.73
C PRO A 36 38.12 -22.69 -13.00
N ASN A 37 38.28 -22.50 -11.68
CA ASN A 37 38.72 -23.56 -10.79
C ASN A 37 37.67 -24.68 -10.73
N ALA A 38 38.17 -25.90 -10.98
CA ALA A 38 37.73 -27.19 -10.46
C ALA A 38 36.26 -27.35 -10.05
N ALA A 39 35.55 -28.16 -10.84
CA ALA A 39 34.29 -28.77 -10.46
C ALA A 39 34.44 -29.53 -9.12
N PRO A 40 33.44 -29.51 -8.22
CA PRO A 40 33.39 -30.45 -7.12
C PRO A 40 33.14 -31.85 -7.69
N GLU A 41 34.16 -32.71 -7.62
CA GLU A 41 33.98 -34.15 -7.76
C GLU A 41 33.06 -34.64 -6.64
N GLY A 42 31.96 -35.30 -7.01
CA GLY A 42 31.06 -35.94 -6.03
C GLY A 42 29.56 -35.80 -6.28
N LEU A 43 29.10 -35.60 -7.52
CA LEU A 43 27.71 -35.91 -7.87
C LEU A 43 27.66 -37.33 -8.41
N VAL A 44 27.39 -38.28 -7.52
CA VAL A 44 26.90 -39.62 -7.88
C VAL A 44 25.67 -39.45 -8.76
N GLY A 45 25.77 -39.88 -10.02
CA GLY A 45 24.65 -39.90 -10.95
C GLY A 45 23.57 -40.84 -10.44
N PHE A 46 22.50 -40.27 -9.88
CA PHE A 46 21.28 -41.02 -9.62
C PHE A 46 20.49 -41.11 -10.92
N ALA A 47 20.41 -42.32 -11.46
CA ALA A 47 19.45 -42.66 -12.49
C ALA A 47 18.04 -42.30 -11.97
N VAL A 48 17.42 -41.28 -12.56
CA VAL A 48 16.01 -40.98 -12.34
C VAL A 48 15.22 -42.12 -12.99
N PRO A 49 14.44 -42.92 -12.23
CA PRO A 49 13.54 -43.87 -12.85
C PRO A 49 12.52 -43.08 -13.67
N THR A 50 12.62 -43.22 -14.98
CA THR A 50 11.68 -42.71 -15.96
C THR A 50 10.33 -43.33 -15.68
N SER A 51 9.38 -42.49 -15.24
CA SER A 51 7.95 -42.74 -15.09
C SER A 51 7.54 -43.94 -14.20
N PRO A 52 6.84 -43.72 -13.08
CA PRO A 52 6.30 -44.82 -12.30
C PRO A 52 5.25 -45.56 -13.13
N GLN A 53 5.57 -46.77 -13.59
CA GLN A 53 4.57 -47.72 -14.07
C GLN A 53 3.66 -48.07 -12.90
N PHE A 54 2.42 -47.59 -12.97
CA PHE A 54 1.33 -47.91 -12.04
C PHE A 54 1.00 -49.40 -12.17
N PHE A 55 1.68 -50.26 -11.42
CA PHE A 55 1.24 -51.63 -11.20
C PHE A 55 0.30 -51.67 -10.00
N GLY A 56 -0.90 -52.20 -10.23
CA GLY A 56 -1.98 -52.27 -9.26
C GLY A 56 -1.68 -53.21 -8.09
N ALA A 57 -1.89 -52.71 -6.88
CA ALA A 57 -2.49 -53.40 -5.72
C ALA A 57 -2.32 -52.50 -4.47
N GLY A 58 -3.28 -51.59 -4.23
CA GLY A 58 -3.67 -51.04 -2.91
C GLY A 58 -2.63 -50.48 -1.93
N GLY A 59 -1.35 -50.42 -2.26
CA GLY A 59 -0.30 -49.93 -1.36
C GLY A 59 -0.32 -48.41 -1.30
N VAL A 60 -0.57 -47.84 -0.12
CA VAL A 60 -0.37 -46.41 0.12
C VAL A 60 1.12 -46.12 -0.07
N VAL A 61 1.48 -45.54 -1.23
CA VAL A 61 2.84 -45.08 -1.50
C VAL A 61 3.17 -44.00 -0.48
N ARG A 62 4.04 -44.34 0.49
CA ARG A 62 4.53 -43.36 1.47
C ARG A 62 5.51 -42.44 0.77
N LEU A 63 5.06 -41.22 0.48
CA LEU A 63 5.93 -40.15 0.00
C LEU A 63 6.98 -39.84 1.07
N ARG A 64 8.23 -39.64 0.64
CA ARG A 64 9.35 -39.23 1.49
C ARG A 64 10.05 -38.01 0.90
N CYS A 65 10.60 -37.18 1.77
CA CYS A 65 11.45 -36.08 1.36
C CYS A 65 12.71 -36.63 0.68
N THR A 66 13.03 -36.16 -0.52
CA THR A 66 14.21 -36.57 -1.29
C THR A 66 15.47 -35.81 -0.89
N TYR A 67 15.36 -34.80 -0.02
CA TYR A 67 16.54 -34.09 0.48
C TYR A 67 17.27 -34.92 1.54
N ASP A 68 18.50 -35.34 1.23
CA ASP A 68 19.28 -36.29 2.05
C ASP A 68 19.52 -35.80 3.48
N LYS A 69 19.68 -34.50 3.70
CA LYS A 69 19.88 -33.91 5.05
C LYS A 69 18.56 -33.63 5.79
N CYS A 70 17.43 -34.15 5.33
CA CYS A 70 16.15 -34.00 6.02
C CYS A 70 16.13 -34.84 7.32
N ARG A 71 15.74 -34.21 8.45
CA ARG A 71 15.70 -34.90 9.76
C ARG A 71 14.54 -35.89 9.88
N LYS A 72 13.47 -35.63 9.13
CA LYS A 72 12.18 -36.31 9.23
C LYS A 72 11.62 -36.50 7.83
N PRO A 73 12.23 -37.36 7.01
CA PRO A 73 11.86 -37.49 5.61
C PRO A 73 10.45 -38.06 5.42
N THR A 74 9.89 -38.78 6.40
CA THR A 74 8.59 -39.45 6.28
C THR A 74 7.49 -38.90 7.20
N GLU A 75 7.80 -38.00 8.14
CA GLU A 75 6.85 -37.55 9.18
C GLU A 75 6.10 -36.25 8.79
N SER A 76 6.13 -35.84 7.53
CA SER A 76 5.45 -34.62 7.12
C SER A 76 3.99 -34.91 6.77
N ALA A 77 3.09 -34.01 7.18
CA ALA A 77 1.69 -34.05 6.76
C ALA A 77 1.51 -33.71 5.27
N SER A 78 2.51 -33.05 4.66
CA SER A 78 2.43 -32.61 3.27
C SER A 78 3.79 -32.69 2.59
N PHE A 79 3.76 -33.16 1.35
CA PHE A 79 4.90 -33.31 0.47
C PHE A 79 4.65 -32.53 -0.81
N TYR A 80 5.67 -31.80 -1.25
CA TYR A 80 5.61 -30.89 -2.39
C TYR A 80 6.53 -31.45 -3.48
N PRO A 81 5.98 -32.00 -4.57
CA PRO A 81 6.78 -32.31 -5.74
C PRO A 81 7.25 -30.99 -6.37
N ILE A 82 8.53 -30.92 -6.71
CA ILE A 82 9.13 -29.77 -7.37
C ILE A 82 9.21 -30.09 -8.87
N ASP A 83 8.52 -29.29 -9.66
CA ASP A 83 8.49 -29.37 -11.11
C ASP A 83 8.98 -28.07 -11.76
N ARG A 84 9.09 -28.05 -13.09
CA ARG A 84 9.49 -26.86 -13.87
C ARG A 84 8.58 -25.65 -13.67
N ASN A 85 7.36 -25.88 -13.20
CA ASN A 85 6.34 -24.84 -13.04
C ASN A 85 6.28 -24.34 -11.59
N THR A 86 7.15 -24.82 -10.70
CA THR A 86 7.16 -24.42 -9.30
C THR A 86 7.74 -23.01 -9.18
N THR A 87 6.87 -22.01 -9.01
CA THR A 87 7.24 -20.59 -8.94
C THR A 87 7.04 -19.97 -7.54
N GLY A 88 7.34 -20.73 -6.48
CA GLY A 88 7.17 -20.28 -5.10
C GLY A 88 8.26 -19.29 -4.65
N GLY A 89 7.87 -18.18 -4.01
CA GLY A 89 8.81 -17.33 -3.27
C GLY A 89 9.83 -16.52 -4.09
N GLY A 90 9.67 -16.45 -5.42
CA GLY A 90 10.58 -15.70 -6.29
C GLY A 90 12.00 -16.27 -6.33
N ARG A 91 12.14 -17.58 -6.13
CA ARG A 91 13.42 -18.31 -6.16
C ARG A 91 13.52 -19.18 -7.41
N ASP A 92 14.75 -19.50 -7.79
CA ASP A 92 15.01 -20.51 -8.81
C ASP A 92 14.86 -21.90 -8.18
N TRP A 93 13.96 -22.72 -8.74
CA TRP A 93 13.69 -24.09 -8.28
C TRP A 93 14.32 -25.15 -9.17
N ASN A 94 14.93 -24.76 -10.30
CA ASN A 94 15.55 -25.68 -11.25
C ASN A 94 16.54 -26.65 -10.60
N PRO A 95 17.37 -26.27 -9.60
CA PRO A 95 18.28 -27.21 -8.95
C PRO A 95 17.59 -28.34 -8.18
N LEU A 96 16.29 -28.22 -7.92
CA LEU A 96 15.47 -29.18 -7.18
C LEU A 96 14.40 -29.82 -8.07
N GLU A 97 14.43 -29.64 -9.39
CA GLU A 97 13.46 -30.25 -10.30
C GLU A 97 13.46 -31.79 -10.15
N GLY A 98 12.27 -32.38 -9.95
CA GLY A 98 12.09 -33.80 -9.68
C GLY A 98 12.23 -34.21 -8.21
N ALA A 99 12.63 -33.30 -7.32
CA ALA A 99 12.67 -33.55 -5.89
C ALA A 99 11.25 -33.56 -5.28
N ILE A 100 11.08 -34.27 -4.16
CA ILE A 100 9.89 -34.19 -3.32
C ILE A 100 10.34 -33.63 -1.98
N LEU A 101 9.86 -32.45 -1.60
CA LEU A 101 10.24 -31.83 -0.33
C LEU A 101 9.13 -31.99 0.69
N CYS A 102 9.48 -32.30 1.95
CA CYS A 102 8.54 -32.13 3.05
C CYS A 102 8.22 -30.64 3.26
N GLN A 103 7.11 -30.34 3.94
CA GLN A 103 6.68 -28.96 4.19
C GLN A 103 7.77 -28.05 4.77
N THR A 104 8.57 -28.56 5.71
CA THR A 104 9.65 -27.79 6.33
C THR A 104 10.78 -27.47 5.35
N CYS A 105 11.20 -28.46 4.54
CA CYS A 105 12.23 -28.25 3.52
C CYS A 105 11.73 -27.31 2.41
N TYR A 106 10.50 -27.49 1.95
CA TYR A 106 9.88 -26.61 0.96
C TYR A 106 9.84 -25.15 1.44
N ALA A 107 9.34 -24.91 2.66
CA ALA A 107 9.29 -23.56 3.23
C ALA A 107 10.68 -22.95 3.42
N THR A 108 11.66 -23.74 3.87
CA THR A 108 13.04 -23.28 4.03
C THR A 108 13.60 -22.80 2.70
N TYR A 109 13.54 -23.64 1.65
CA TYR A 109 14.05 -23.28 0.34
C TYR A 109 13.31 -22.09 -0.28
N ARG A 110 11.98 -22.05 -0.16
CA ARG A 110 11.17 -20.92 -0.62
C ARG A 110 11.61 -19.60 0.01
N ASP A 111 11.92 -19.62 1.31
CA ASP A 111 12.24 -18.41 2.06
C ASP A 111 13.72 -18.00 1.87
N THR A 112 14.66 -18.95 1.93
CA THR A 112 16.12 -18.68 1.92
C THR A 112 16.79 -18.87 0.56
N GLY A 113 16.19 -19.64 -0.35
CA GLY A 113 16.82 -20.07 -1.60
C GLY A 113 17.84 -21.20 -1.44
N THR A 114 18.03 -21.75 -0.24
CA THR A 114 19.00 -22.83 0.02
C THR A 114 18.46 -23.85 1.02
N LEU A 115 18.66 -25.14 0.74
CA LEU A 115 18.37 -26.23 1.69
C LEU A 115 19.54 -26.50 2.65
N ALA A 116 20.67 -25.84 2.43
CA ALA A 116 21.86 -25.95 3.27
C ALA A 116 21.47 -25.62 4.72
N ARG A 117 21.42 -26.66 5.54
CA ARG A 117 21.36 -26.45 6.98
C ARG A 117 22.75 -25.99 7.39
N PRO A 118 22.89 -24.93 8.19
CA PRO A 118 24.15 -24.70 8.88
C PRO A 118 24.42 -25.96 9.72
N ASP A 119 25.45 -26.72 9.36
CA ASP A 119 25.77 -28.06 9.89
C ASP A 119 26.27 -28.03 11.36
N GLY A 120 25.75 -27.12 12.19
CA GLY A 120 26.10 -26.99 13.60
C GLY A 120 24.87 -27.01 14.52
N PRO A 121 25.02 -27.45 15.79
CA PRO A 121 23.99 -27.36 16.84
C PRO A 121 23.57 -25.92 17.23
N SER A 122 23.74 -24.93 16.35
CA SER A 122 23.73 -23.49 16.67
C SER A 122 22.69 -22.67 15.89
N SER A 123 21.78 -23.28 15.13
CA SER A 123 20.77 -22.52 14.36
C SER A 123 19.65 -21.91 15.21
N GLN A 124 19.55 -22.26 16.51
CA GLN A 124 18.78 -21.47 17.48
C GLN A 124 19.60 -20.34 18.12
N GLN A 125 20.93 -20.32 17.95
CA GLN A 125 21.83 -19.42 18.67
C GLN A 125 22.34 -18.25 17.82
N LYS A 126 22.32 -18.31 16.48
CA LYS A 126 22.81 -17.20 15.63
C LYS A 126 21.77 -16.13 15.28
N GLN A 127 20.52 -16.30 15.73
CA GLN A 127 19.54 -15.20 15.88
C GLN A 127 19.23 -14.91 17.35
N GLN A 128 20.00 -15.47 18.30
CA GLN A 128 20.06 -14.86 19.62
C GLN A 128 20.79 -13.54 19.42
N ALA A 129 20.00 -12.48 19.56
CA ALA A 129 20.46 -11.11 19.53
C ALA A 129 21.77 -10.99 20.32
N PRO A 130 22.70 -10.11 19.90
CA PRO A 130 23.70 -9.62 20.85
C PRO A 130 22.94 -9.27 22.13
N ASN A 131 23.40 -9.87 23.22
CA ASN A 131 22.85 -9.92 24.57
C ASN A 131 22.67 -8.50 25.15
N SER A 132 21.81 -7.73 24.51
CA SER A 132 21.63 -6.30 24.68
C SER A 132 20.29 -6.15 25.34
N THR A 133 20.37 -5.91 26.64
CA THR A 133 19.29 -5.49 27.55
C THR A 133 18.55 -4.22 27.11
N ASN A 134 18.74 -3.76 25.86
CA ASN A 134 18.20 -2.52 25.32
C ASN A 134 17.73 -2.62 23.85
N SER A 135 17.55 -3.83 23.31
CA SER A 135 16.97 -3.99 21.98
C SER A 135 15.48 -3.61 22.01
N ARG A 136 15.16 -2.44 21.46
CA ARG A 136 13.77 -1.99 21.22
C ARG A 136 13.53 -1.82 19.73
N CYS A 137 12.30 -2.07 19.30
CA CYS A 137 11.87 -1.81 17.92
C CYS A 137 12.03 -0.31 17.64
N MET A 138 12.84 0.03 16.65
CA MET A 138 13.11 1.39 16.19
C MET A 138 11.98 1.95 15.30
N TYR A 139 11.05 1.11 14.85
CA TYR A 139 9.89 1.59 14.12
C TYR A 139 8.97 2.40 15.04
N ALA A 140 8.88 3.71 14.78
CA ALA A 140 8.08 4.65 15.58
C ALA A 140 6.60 4.24 15.74
N GLY A 141 6.02 3.58 14.72
CA GLY A 141 4.63 3.07 14.77
C GLY A 141 4.46 1.70 15.47
N CYS A 142 5.45 1.24 16.24
CA CYS A 142 5.36 -0.02 16.96
C CYS A 142 4.68 0.16 18.32
N ASN A 143 3.51 -0.46 18.51
CA ASN A 143 2.75 -0.38 19.77
C ASN A 143 3.48 -0.96 20.99
N ARG A 144 4.44 -1.85 20.77
CA ARG A 144 5.12 -2.64 21.79
C ARG A 144 6.60 -2.78 21.41
N PRO A 145 7.37 -1.69 21.50
CA PRO A 145 8.73 -1.68 20.98
C PRO A 145 9.67 -2.55 21.82
N SER A 146 9.39 -2.77 23.11
CA SER A 146 10.23 -3.54 24.02
C SER A 146 9.69 -4.94 24.37
N GLU A 147 8.42 -5.24 24.09
CA GLU A 147 7.80 -6.51 24.55
C GLU A 147 8.04 -7.71 23.62
N SER A 148 8.83 -7.54 22.55
CA SER A 148 9.06 -8.63 21.60
C SER A 148 10.14 -9.57 22.10
N LEU A 149 9.88 -10.88 22.05
CA LEU A 149 10.89 -11.90 22.36
C LEU A 149 12.02 -11.95 21.32
N HIS A 150 11.79 -11.42 20.11
CA HIS A 150 12.77 -11.41 19.03
C HIS A 150 12.85 -10.04 18.37
N PHE A 151 14.08 -9.63 18.11
CA PHE A 151 14.43 -8.42 17.39
C PHE A 151 15.32 -8.77 16.21
N TYR A 152 15.06 -8.12 15.08
CA TYR A 152 15.75 -8.33 13.82
C TYR A 152 16.44 -7.02 13.46
N GLN A 153 17.77 -7.02 13.47
CA GLN A 153 18.56 -5.93 12.91
C GLN A 153 18.52 -6.06 11.39
N ILE A 154 18.16 -4.96 10.71
CA ILE A 154 18.14 -4.90 9.26
C ILE A 154 19.49 -4.37 8.80
N ASP A 155 20.16 -5.15 7.98
CA ASP A 155 21.45 -4.83 7.36
C ASP A 155 21.33 -4.78 5.83
N GLU A 156 22.41 -4.37 5.15
CA GLU A 156 22.51 -4.34 3.67
C GLU A 156 22.19 -5.70 3.03
N MET A 157 22.39 -6.79 3.77
CA MET A 157 22.24 -8.16 3.30
C MET A 157 20.85 -8.74 3.55
N THR A 158 19.97 -8.01 4.23
CA THR A 158 18.64 -8.48 4.60
C THR A 158 17.77 -8.58 3.34
N LYS A 159 17.62 -9.81 2.84
CA LYS A 159 16.83 -10.14 1.64
C LYS A 159 15.70 -11.09 2.01
N GLY A 160 14.61 -10.56 2.56
CA GLY A 160 13.41 -11.31 2.92
C GLY A 160 12.17 -10.89 2.14
N GLY A 161 11.35 -11.86 1.71
CA GLY A 161 10.00 -11.60 1.15
C GLY A 161 9.95 -10.89 -0.21
N GLY A 162 11.08 -10.80 -0.93
CA GLY A 162 11.15 -10.10 -2.23
C GLY A 162 10.86 -8.59 -2.14
N LYS A 163 11.11 -7.99 -0.97
CA LYS A 163 10.94 -6.54 -0.74
C LYS A 163 12.29 -5.84 -0.67
N ASP A 164 12.30 -4.56 -1.02
CA ASP A 164 13.45 -3.69 -0.81
C ASP A 164 13.50 -3.30 0.67
N TRP A 165 14.62 -3.58 1.34
CA TRP A 165 14.83 -3.25 2.77
C TRP A 165 15.68 -2.01 2.98
N LYS A 166 16.17 -1.38 1.91
CA LYS A 166 17.15 -0.28 1.96
C LYS A 166 16.70 0.89 2.84
N CYS A 167 15.42 1.22 2.86
CA CYS A 167 14.89 2.30 3.72
C CYS A 167 14.86 1.95 5.21
N LEU A 168 15.11 0.70 5.59
CA LEU A 168 15.09 0.20 6.97
C LEU A 168 16.47 -0.26 7.43
N GLU A 169 17.50 -0.10 6.60
CA GLU A 169 18.86 -0.46 6.95
C GLU A 169 19.32 0.26 8.22
N GLY A 170 19.99 -0.48 9.12
CA GLY A 170 20.39 0.00 10.43
C GLY A 170 19.27 0.01 11.48
N CYS A 171 18.01 -0.22 11.10
CA CYS A 171 16.91 -0.29 12.06
C CYS A 171 16.82 -1.67 12.74
N VAL A 172 16.39 -1.67 14.00
CA VAL A 172 16.01 -2.89 14.72
C VAL A 172 14.49 -3.02 14.73
N LEU A 173 13.94 -4.11 14.20
CA LEU A 173 12.51 -4.36 14.15
C LEU A 173 12.12 -5.50 15.09
N CYS A 174 11.01 -5.35 15.81
CA CYS A 174 10.42 -6.50 16.50
C CYS A 174 9.89 -7.53 15.50
N LYS A 175 9.71 -8.79 15.93
CA LYS A 175 9.17 -9.88 15.08
C LYS A 175 7.90 -9.52 14.33
N ALA A 176 6.96 -8.82 14.98
CA ALA A 176 5.71 -8.42 14.37
C ALA A 176 5.90 -7.38 13.25
N CYS A 177 6.77 -6.39 13.47
CA CYS A 177 7.11 -5.38 12.47
C CYS A 177 7.90 -6.00 11.31
N TYR A 178 8.93 -6.80 11.62
CA TYR A 178 9.72 -7.52 10.62
C TYR A 178 8.83 -8.38 9.70
N SER A 179 7.99 -9.23 10.29
CA SER A 179 7.09 -10.11 9.52
C SER A 179 6.13 -9.31 8.65
N ARG A 180 5.57 -8.22 9.19
CA ARG A 180 4.68 -7.35 8.39
C ARG A 180 5.41 -6.75 7.19
N TYR A 181 6.61 -6.20 7.39
CA TYR A 181 7.35 -5.61 6.29
C TYR A 181 7.74 -6.67 5.25
N ARG A 182 8.21 -7.83 5.72
CA ARG A 182 8.54 -8.96 4.84
C ARG A 182 7.34 -9.37 3.97
N ASP A 183 6.15 -9.47 4.58
CA ASP A 183 4.98 -10.00 3.89
C ASP A 183 4.27 -8.92 3.03
N ARG A 184 4.25 -7.65 3.47
CA ARG A 184 3.50 -6.55 2.82
C ARG A 184 4.36 -5.52 2.09
N GLY A 185 5.65 -5.44 2.37
CA GLY A 185 6.54 -4.37 1.92
C GLY A 185 6.35 -3.05 2.65
N THR A 186 5.50 -2.98 3.68
CA THR A 186 5.25 -1.75 4.45
C THR A 186 5.13 -2.04 5.94
N LEU A 187 5.72 -1.17 6.78
CA LEU A 187 5.63 -1.28 8.24
C LEU A 187 4.38 -0.63 8.80
N GLU A 188 3.75 0.23 8.00
CA GLU A 188 2.50 0.89 8.31
C GLU A 188 1.49 -0.17 8.74
N ARG A 189 1.22 -0.17 10.06
CA ARG A 189 -0.07 -0.67 10.54
C ARG A 189 -1.06 0.14 9.75
N SER A 190 -1.94 -0.52 9.02
CA SER A 190 -3.14 0.12 8.52
C SER A 190 -3.75 0.83 9.74
N PHE A 191 -3.55 2.15 9.85
CA PHE A 191 -3.71 2.97 11.06
C PHE A 191 -5.18 3.05 11.51
N TYR A 192 -6.05 2.23 10.92
CA TYR A 192 -7.47 2.09 11.18
C TYR A 192 -7.81 1.66 12.62
N ASN A 193 -6.85 1.19 13.42
CA ASN A 193 -7.12 0.87 14.82
C ASN A 193 -6.72 2.03 15.76
N ASN A 194 -7.71 2.89 16.00
CA ASN A 194 -8.06 3.40 17.33
C ASN A 194 -7.32 4.60 17.94
N LYS A 195 -6.97 5.60 17.14
CA LYS A 195 -7.22 6.98 17.58
C LYS A 195 -8.00 7.70 16.49
N ARG A 196 -9.32 7.47 16.47
CA ARG A 196 -10.22 8.40 15.79
C ARG A 196 -9.92 9.77 16.39
N PHE A 197 -9.22 10.63 15.65
CA PHE A 197 -9.23 12.05 15.97
C PHE A 197 -10.69 12.43 16.14
N GLN A 198 -11.03 13.11 17.24
CA GLN A 198 -12.37 13.63 17.41
C GLN A 198 -12.69 14.48 16.17
N GLU A 199 -13.91 14.37 15.69
CA GLU A 199 -14.35 14.91 14.40
C GLU A 199 -14.04 16.41 14.26
N THR A 200 -14.07 17.13 15.38
CA THR A 200 -13.72 18.55 15.51
C THR A 200 -12.26 18.90 15.16
N HIS A 201 -11.34 17.93 15.18
CA HIS A 201 -9.92 18.16 14.90
C HIS A 201 -9.47 17.59 13.53
N ARG A 202 -10.38 17.15 12.68
CA ARG A 202 -10.08 16.51 11.37
C ARG A 202 -9.97 17.50 10.23
N THR A 203 -9.05 18.46 10.33
CA THR A 203 -8.75 19.36 9.20
C THR A 203 -7.29 19.22 8.82
N CYS A 204 -7.04 18.94 7.54
CA CYS A 204 -5.70 18.92 6.97
C CYS A 204 -5.05 20.30 7.13
N SER A 205 -3.86 20.37 7.73
CA SER A 205 -3.09 21.60 7.93
C SER A 205 -2.40 22.08 6.65
N ASN A 206 -2.48 21.34 5.55
CA ASN A 206 -1.99 21.81 4.26
C ASN A 206 -3.01 22.78 3.66
N THR A 207 -2.60 24.04 3.47
CA THR A 207 -3.44 25.11 2.90
C THR A 207 -3.86 24.82 1.46
N SER A 208 -3.04 24.08 0.71
CA SER A 208 -3.30 23.67 -0.68
C SER A 208 -4.16 22.39 -0.76
N CYS A 209 -4.74 21.92 0.35
CA CYS A 209 -5.59 20.72 0.35
C CYS A 209 -7.03 21.07 -0.05
N GLU A 210 -7.47 20.60 -1.21
CA GLU A 210 -8.84 20.82 -1.71
C GLU A 210 -9.93 20.22 -0.83
N ARG A 211 -9.62 19.11 -0.14
CA ARG A 211 -10.58 18.34 0.67
C ARG A 211 -10.05 18.12 2.08
N PRO A 212 -9.89 19.20 2.88
CA PRO A 212 -9.16 19.12 4.14
C PRO A 212 -9.91 18.33 5.21
N ARG A 213 -11.23 18.11 5.05
CA ARG A 213 -12.08 17.40 6.03
C ARG A 213 -12.60 16.04 5.56
N GLU A 214 -12.55 15.76 4.26
CA GLU A 214 -13.23 14.58 3.69
C GLU A 214 -12.38 13.32 3.72
N SER A 215 -11.13 13.43 4.17
CA SER A 215 -10.28 12.26 4.34
C SER A 215 -10.75 11.39 5.51
N VAL A 216 -10.84 10.09 5.26
CA VAL A 216 -11.12 9.10 6.30
C VAL A 216 -9.95 8.89 7.27
N CYS A 217 -8.76 9.36 6.89
CA CYS A 217 -7.53 9.17 7.64
C CYS A 217 -6.70 10.44 7.70
N PHE A 218 -6.20 10.74 8.90
CA PHE A 218 -5.31 11.85 9.19
C PHE A 218 -4.09 11.34 9.93
N VAL A 219 -2.93 11.89 9.60
CA VAL A 219 -1.64 11.55 10.19
C VAL A 219 -1.06 12.82 10.79
N ARG A 220 -0.77 12.79 12.09
CA ARG A 220 0.02 13.85 12.73
C ARG A 220 1.48 13.54 12.48
N VAL A 221 2.21 14.49 11.92
CA VAL A 221 3.65 14.34 11.71
C VAL A 221 4.35 14.54 13.04
N GLU A 222 5.01 13.48 13.53
CA GLU A 222 5.72 13.51 14.81
C GLU A 222 7.17 14.01 14.60
N PRO A 223 7.77 14.75 15.56
CA PRO A 223 9.17 15.21 15.45
C PRO A 223 10.19 14.09 15.25
N SER A 224 9.87 12.89 15.73
CA SER A 224 10.75 11.71 15.66
C SER A 224 10.39 10.76 14.52
N GLN A 225 9.52 11.16 13.60
CA GLN A 225 9.09 10.28 12.52
C GLN A 225 10.26 10.00 11.57
N PRO A 226 10.75 8.75 11.46
CA PRO A 226 11.84 8.44 10.53
C PRO A 226 11.30 8.59 9.11
N GLY A 227 11.58 9.74 8.52
CA GLY A 227 11.33 9.99 7.12
C GLY A 227 12.24 9.13 6.29
N CYS A 228 11.72 8.45 5.29
CA CYS A 228 12.48 7.65 4.33
C CYS A 228 13.45 8.53 3.50
N GLY A 229 14.49 9.09 4.12
CA GLY A 229 15.42 10.05 3.52
C GLY A 229 14.82 11.40 3.16
N ARG A 230 13.69 11.78 3.79
CA ARG A 230 13.04 13.09 3.57
C ARG A 230 13.04 13.89 4.85
N ASP A 231 13.21 15.20 4.70
CA ASP A 231 13.08 16.14 5.80
C ASP A 231 11.58 16.37 6.11
N TRP A 232 11.16 16.01 7.32
CA TRP A 232 9.80 16.24 7.82
C TRP A 232 9.71 17.44 8.77
N GLU A 233 10.84 18.08 9.08
CA GLU A 233 10.95 19.19 10.02
C GLU A 233 9.93 20.31 9.76
N PRO A 234 9.69 20.77 8.52
CA PRO A 234 8.70 21.81 8.24
C PRO A 234 7.25 21.42 8.54
N LEU A 235 6.98 20.11 8.62
CA LEU A 235 5.66 19.53 8.80
C LEU A 235 5.41 19.00 10.20
N GLN A 236 6.40 19.03 11.10
CA GLN A 236 6.26 18.54 12.46
C GLN A 236 5.09 19.21 13.19
N GLY A 237 4.30 18.40 13.90
CA GLY A 237 3.10 18.82 14.61
C GLY A 237 1.88 19.06 13.72
N ARG A 238 2.03 19.16 12.39
CA ARG A 238 0.92 19.34 11.46
C ARG A 238 0.10 18.07 11.32
N LEU A 239 -1.21 18.23 11.08
CA LEU A 239 -2.12 17.13 10.81
C LEU A 239 -2.40 17.06 9.31
N LEU A 240 -1.90 16.04 8.62
CA LEU A 240 -2.10 15.88 7.19
C LEU A 240 -3.18 14.84 6.91
N CYS A 241 -4.03 15.09 5.92
CA CYS A 241 -4.86 14.03 5.37
C CYS A 241 -3.97 12.96 4.71
N TRP A 242 -4.48 11.73 4.59
CA TRP A 242 -3.71 10.63 4.00
C TRP A 242 -3.15 10.94 2.61
N ARG A 243 -3.92 11.66 1.77
CA ARG A 243 -3.50 12.07 0.43
C ARG A 243 -2.28 13.01 0.48
N CYS A 244 -2.33 14.05 1.32
CA CYS A 244 -1.19 14.97 1.49
C CYS A 244 0.02 14.29 2.14
N TYR A 245 -0.21 13.43 3.14
CA TYR A 245 0.85 12.68 3.80
C TYR A 245 1.61 11.76 2.82
N THR A 246 0.87 10.98 2.03
CA THR A 246 1.46 10.08 1.03
C THR A 246 2.16 10.84 -0.07
N ARG A 247 1.58 11.94 -0.56
CA ARG A 247 2.24 12.84 -1.53
C ARG A 247 3.60 13.30 -1.01
N PHE A 248 3.65 13.90 0.17
CA PHE A 248 4.92 14.36 0.75
C PHE A 248 5.92 13.22 0.92
N LYS A 249 5.45 12.05 1.36
CA LYS A 249 6.30 10.86 1.47
C LYS A 249 6.88 10.42 0.11
N THR A 250 6.12 10.54 -0.98
CA THR A 250 6.53 10.10 -2.32
C THR A 250 7.28 11.14 -3.12
N SER A 251 6.96 12.43 -3.00
CA SER A 251 7.55 13.53 -3.79
C SER A 251 8.47 14.43 -2.96
N GLY A 252 8.24 14.55 -1.65
CA GLY A 252 8.93 15.51 -0.77
C GLY A 252 8.31 16.89 -0.76
N THR A 253 7.17 17.05 -1.42
CA THR A 253 6.43 18.31 -1.51
C THR A 253 4.96 18.03 -1.20
N LEU A 254 4.28 19.01 -0.61
CA LEU A 254 2.82 18.94 -0.43
C LEU A 254 2.06 19.42 -1.66
N GLU A 255 2.74 20.20 -2.50
CA GLU A 255 2.21 20.73 -3.74
C GLU A 255 1.91 19.60 -4.74
N PRO A 256 0.69 19.55 -5.30
CA PRO A 256 0.37 18.60 -6.36
C PRO A 256 1.30 18.82 -7.55
N THR A 257 1.82 17.73 -8.09
CA THR A 257 2.52 17.78 -9.37
C THR A 257 1.56 18.16 -10.49
N GLU A 258 2.05 18.80 -11.57
CA GLU A 258 1.23 19.14 -12.74
C GLU A 258 0.51 17.90 -13.32
N ALA A 259 1.15 16.72 -13.24
CA ALA A 259 0.54 15.45 -13.64
C ALA A 259 -0.64 15.03 -12.74
N GLU A 260 -0.55 15.27 -11.42
CA GLU A 260 -1.66 15.03 -10.50
C GLU A 260 -2.79 16.04 -10.72
N LYS A 261 -2.47 17.32 -10.93
CA LYS A 261 -3.48 18.35 -11.26
C LYS A 261 -4.23 17.97 -12.53
N ALA A 262 -3.52 17.62 -13.60
CA ALA A 262 -4.13 17.19 -14.86
C ALA A 262 -5.00 15.92 -14.67
N LYS A 263 -4.61 15.00 -13.78
CA LYS A 263 -5.41 13.82 -13.47
C LYS A 263 -6.68 14.18 -12.69
N ASP A 264 -6.57 15.04 -11.69
CA ASP A 264 -7.71 15.52 -10.90
C ASP A 264 -8.68 16.33 -11.78
N GLU A 265 -8.18 17.17 -12.67
CA GLU A 265 -8.97 17.88 -13.70
C GLU A 265 -9.64 16.92 -14.67
N ALA A 266 -8.94 15.89 -15.15
CA ALA A 266 -9.52 14.87 -16.02
C ALA A 266 -10.59 14.04 -15.31
N GLU A 267 -10.42 13.74 -14.02
CA GLU A 267 -11.42 13.03 -13.21
C GLU A 267 -12.63 13.92 -12.93
N ALA A 268 -12.42 15.21 -12.61
CA ALA A 268 -13.48 16.20 -12.47
C ALA A 268 -14.25 16.38 -13.79
N ALA A 269 -13.55 16.41 -14.93
CA ALA A 269 -14.16 16.47 -16.25
C ALA A 269 -14.96 15.21 -16.58
N LYS A 270 -14.53 14.01 -16.16
CA LYS A 270 -15.32 12.78 -16.29
C LYS A 270 -16.60 12.82 -15.44
N ILE A 271 -16.53 13.37 -14.23
CA ILE A 271 -17.70 13.55 -13.37
C ILE A 271 -18.66 14.59 -13.96
N ALA A 272 -18.12 15.65 -14.58
CA ALA A 272 -18.92 16.68 -15.25
C ALA A 272 -19.46 16.24 -16.63
N GLY A 273 -18.81 15.28 -17.28
CA GLY A 273 -19.00 14.95 -18.70
C GLY A 273 -20.04 13.87 -19.01
N GLU A 274 -20.53 13.12 -18.02
CA GLU A 274 -21.70 12.26 -18.22
C GLU A 274 -22.89 12.87 -17.47
N PRO A 275 -23.79 13.61 -18.15
CA PRO A 275 -25.12 13.83 -17.63
C PRO A 275 -25.79 12.45 -17.58
N LYS A 276 -25.58 11.71 -16.49
CA LYS A 276 -26.44 10.58 -16.15
C LYS A 276 -27.84 11.14 -16.26
N ALA A 277 -28.64 10.61 -17.18
CA ALA A 277 -30.02 11.04 -17.39
C ALA A 277 -30.68 11.12 -16.02
N GLN A 278 -30.80 12.35 -15.50
CA GLN A 278 -31.24 12.55 -14.14
C GLN A 278 -32.72 12.18 -14.18
N ARG A 279 -33.11 11.19 -13.39
CA ARG A 279 -34.52 10.84 -13.24
C ARG A 279 -35.07 11.60 -12.05
N CYS A 280 -36.37 11.88 -12.10
CA CYS A 280 -37.07 12.39 -10.94
C CYS A 280 -36.84 11.44 -9.76
N SER A 281 -36.35 11.95 -8.64
CA SER A 281 -36.03 11.18 -7.44
C SER A 281 -37.28 10.67 -6.71
N TYR A 282 -38.48 11.14 -7.09
CA TYR A 282 -39.72 10.63 -6.52
C TYR A 282 -40.02 9.24 -7.09
N ALA A 283 -40.03 8.24 -6.22
CA ALA A 283 -40.12 6.82 -6.59
C ALA A 283 -41.36 6.44 -7.42
N GLU A 284 -42.48 7.15 -7.25
CA GLU A 284 -43.73 6.92 -8.02
C GLU A 284 -43.85 7.83 -9.27
N CYS A 285 -42.77 8.50 -9.68
CA CYS A 285 -42.76 9.30 -10.89
C CYS A 285 -42.37 8.46 -12.11
N ASP A 286 -43.37 8.06 -12.91
CA ASP A 286 -43.16 7.25 -14.12
C ASP A 286 -42.51 8.00 -15.30
N LYS A 287 -42.29 9.32 -15.19
CA LYS A 287 -41.64 10.10 -16.26
C LYS A 287 -40.16 9.77 -16.30
N GLN A 288 -39.77 8.95 -17.27
CA GLN A 288 -38.39 8.47 -17.40
C GLN A 288 -37.47 9.48 -18.08
N ASP A 289 -37.92 10.32 -19.03
CA ASP A 289 -37.02 11.17 -19.81
C ASP A 289 -37.68 12.48 -20.32
N GLY A 290 -36.89 13.56 -20.43
CA GLY A 290 -37.15 14.69 -21.35
C GLY A 290 -37.65 16.03 -20.80
N GLY A 291 -37.77 16.21 -19.48
CA GLY A 291 -38.21 17.49 -18.88
C GLY A 291 -37.13 18.17 -18.04
N GLU A 292 -37.20 19.49 -17.90
CA GLU A 292 -36.40 20.26 -16.94
C GLU A 292 -36.59 19.69 -15.53
N LEU A 293 -35.48 19.46 -14.83
CA LEU A 293 -35.45 18.95 -13.46
C LEU A 293 -35.03 20.05 -12.52
N HIS A 294 -35.77 20.19 -11.43
CA HIS A 294 -35.47 21.11 -10.35
C HIS A 294 -34.63 20.40 -9.31
N ARG A 295 -33.39 20.86 -9.13
CA ARG A 295 -32.54 20.45 -8.01
C ARG A 295 -33.03 21.13 -6.74
N ILE A 296 -33.33 20.35 -5.71
CA ILE A 296 -33.70 20.89 -4.41
C ILE A 296 -32.43 21.03 -3.57
N ASP A 297 -32.11 22.26 -3.18
CA ASP A 297 -31.01 22.57 -2.28
C ASP A 297 -31.53 23.17 -0.96
N HIS A 298 -30.59 23.46 -0.05
CA HIS A 298 -30.90 24.04 1.26
C HIS A 298 -31.39 25.51 1.17
N LEU A 299 -31.30 26.15 0.00
CA LEU A 299 -31.76 27.51 -0.27
C LEU A 299 -33.11 27.55 -0.98
N THR A 300 -33.65 26.39 -1.36
CA THR A 300 -34.90 26.29 -2.11
C THR A 300 -36.06 26.71 -1.23
N GLN A 301 -36.48 27.97 -1.35
CA GLN A 301 -37.59 28.58 -0.61
C GLN A 301 -38.78 28.84 -1.55
N ALA A 302 -39.37 27.79 -2.09
CA ALA A 302 -40.54 27.92 -2.96
C ALA A 302 -41.84 27.57 -2.22
N GLY A 303 -42.83 28.47 -2.30
CA GLY A 303 -44.21 28.21 -1.82
C GLY A 303 -44.38 28.18 -0.29
N GLY A 304 -43.43 28.70 0.48
CA GLY A 304 -43.53 28.75 1.96
C GLY A 304 -43.59 27.37 2.62
N ARG A 305 -43.02 26.35 1.98
CA ARG A 305 -42.96 24.97 2.47
C ARG A 305 -41.56 24.61 2.94
N ASP A 306 -41.48 23.63 3.83
CA ASP A 306 -40.22 23.02 4.23
C ASP A 306 -39.77 22.00 3.16
N TRP A 307 -38.59 22.23 2.60
CA TRP A 307 -37.95 21.37 1.59
C TRP A 307 -36.83 20.50 2.19
N SER A 308 -36.58 20.58 3.50
CA SER A 308 -35.49 19.89 4.18
C SER A 308 -35.41 18.40 3.84
N ALA A 309 -36.55 17.70 3.85
CA ALA A 309 -36.68 16.28 3.54
C ALA A 309 -36.36 15.91 2.07
N LEU A 310 -36.33 16.90 1.16
CA LEU A 310 -36.06 16.74 -0.26
C LEU A 310 -34.70 17.31 -0.68
N THR A 311 -33.91 17.84 0.26
CA THR A 311 -32.58 18.41 -0.04
C THR A 311 -31.68 17.38 -0.70
N GLY A 312 -31.11 17.71 -1.86
CA GLY A 312 -30.26 16.83 -2.66
C GLY A 312 -31.01 15.98 -3.70
N SER A 313 -32.34 16.05 -3.74
CA SER A 313 -33.16 15.35 -4.74
C SER A 313 -33.39 16.20 -6.00
N PHE A 314 -33.73 15.52 -7.11
CA PHE A 314 -34.13 16.15 -8.37
C PHE A 314 -35.60 15.85 -8.63
N LEU A 315 -36.43 16.87 -8.83
CA LEU A 315 -37.85 16.69 -9.13
C LEU A 315 -38.17 17.16 -10.55
N CYS A 316 -38.98 16.41 -11.28
CA CYS A 316 -39.56 16.95 -12.53
C CYS A 316 -40.53 18.09 -12.20
N GLU A 317 -40.73 19.00 -13.16
CA GLU A 317 -41.65 20.15 -13.05
C GLU A 317 -42.99 19.78 -12.38
N ALA A 318 -43.59 18.66 -12.79
CA ALA A 318 -44.87 18.21 -12.25
C ALA A 318 -44.80 17.83 -10.75
N CYS A 319 -43.72 17.18 -10.32
CA CYS A 319 -43.50 16.83 -8.91
C CYS A 319 -43.13 18.06 -8.09
N TYR A 320 -42.29 18.94 -8.64
CA TYR A 320 -41.91 20.21 -8.02
C TYR A 320 -43.13 21.09 -7.73
N GLN A 321 -43.95 21.36 -8.76
CA GLN A 321 -45.16 22.17 -8.60
C GLN A 321 -46.17 21.52 -7.63
N ARG A 322 -46.29 20.19 -7.66
CA ARG A 322 -47.16 19.48 -6.71
C ARG A 322 -46.71 19.69 -5.27
N TYR A 323 -45.41 19.53 -4.98
CA TYR A 323 -44.89 19.74 -3.64
C TYR A 323 -45.02 21.21 -3.23
N LYS A 324 -44.68 22.14 -4.13
CA LYS A 324 -44.83 23.58 -3.91
C LYS A 324 -46.26 23.97 -3.51
N LEU A 325 -47.27 23.40 -4.18
CA LEU A 325 -48.69 23.70 -3.90
C LEU A 325 -49.23 22.95 -2.68
N ARG A 326 -48.95 21.65 -2.56
CA ARG A 326 -49.61 20.76 -1.58
C ARG A 326 -48.77 20.43 -0.35
N GLY A 327 -47.47 20.69 -0.37
CA GLY A 327 -46.53 20.27 0.67
C GLY A 327 -46.30 18.76 0.76
N ARG A 328 -46.78 17.97 -0.22
CA ARG A 328 -46.61 16.51 -0.29
C ARG A 328 -46.60 16.00 -1.73
N LEU A 329 -45.79 14.98 -2.01
CA LEU A 329 -45.64 14.38 -3.34
C LEU A 329 -46.66 13.26 -3.62
N GLU A 330 -47.18 12.63 -2.56
CA GLU A 330 -48.14 11.51 -2.62
C GLU A 330 -49.30 11.80 -3.56
N ARG A 331 -49.50 10.95 -4.57
CA ARG A 331 -50.77 10.89 -5.29
C ARG A 331 -51.79 10.40 -4.27
N THR A 332 -52.76 11.25 -3.92
CA THR A 332 -54.03 10.77 -3.38
C THR A 332 -54.60 9.83 -4.44
N LYS A 333 -54.34 8.52 -4.31
CA LYS A 333 -55.02 7.50 -5.10
C LYS A 333 -56.50 7.81 -4.92
N LYS A 334 -57.18 8.15 -6.01
CA LYS A 334 -58.65 8.21 -6.00
C LYS A 334 -59.08 6.89 -5.36
N GLN A 335 -59.73 6.95 -4.21
CA GLN A 335 -60.41 5.77 -3.69
C GLN A 335 -61.28 5.26 -4.84
N PRO A 336 -61.23 3.96 -5.17
CA PRO A 336 -62.18 3.42 -6.13
C PRO A 336 -63.57 3.80 -5.62
N ASP A 337 -64.34 4.47 -6.47
CA ASP A 337 -65.69 4.90 -6.13
C ASP A 337 -66.44 3.64 -5.66
N ALA A 338 -66.78 3.58 -4.37
CA ALA A 338 -67.33 2.39 -3.73
C ALA A 338 -68.77 2.06 -4.17
N ASN A 339 -69.22 2.64 -5.29
CA ASN A 339 -70.57 2.56 -5.84
C ASN A 339 -70.58 2.17 -7.34
N ALA A 340 -69.53 1.49 -7.83
CA ALA A 340 -69.49 0.96 -9.20
C ALA A 340 -69.96 -0.50 -9.26
#